data_AF-A0A6J4QDG8-F1
#
_entry.id   AF-A0A6J4QDG8-F1
#
_cell.length_a   1.000
_cell.length_b   1.000
_cell.length_c   1.000
_cell.angle_alpha   90.00
_cell.angle_beta   90.00
_cell.angle_gamma   90.00
#
_symmetry.space_group_name_H-M   'P 1'
#
loop_
_entity.id
_entity.type
_entity.pdbx_description
1 polymer ?
#
loop_
_entity_poly.entity_id
_entity_poly.type
_entity_poly.pdbx_seq_one_letter_code
_entity_poly.pdbx_strand_id
1 'polypeptide(L)'
;MGCTAKRRVRAFLRAPLFDMQPVMHPATFGQWHVRGDTLVCRLPRKTVTVQAPSALLRQVMALCDGRLGWKEVAAELARRWAPPDVDGFLAHLKGEGLLVDASELLPRWMDLGQAPGVFAPPAPRDEWAALPLHAEGRLLTAKGPDDRMPHAARSFASLLGERASQRTFADRPLAAAALRAILWAAGGV
;
A
#
# COMPACT_ATOMS: atom_id res chain seq x y z
N MET A 1 -59.40 43.51 7.13
CA MET A 1 -57.96 43.50 6.76
C MET A 1 -57.36 42.26 7.41
N GLY A 2 -57.19 41.15 6.70
CA GLY A 2 -55.98 40.80 5.92
C GLY A 2 -55.01 40.05 6.86
N CYS A 3 -54.47 38.86 6.61
CA CYS A 3 -54.18 38.13 5.39
C CYS A 3 -53.95 36.65 5.77
N THR A 4 -54.60 35.69 5.10
CA THR A 4 -54.42 34.24 5.34
C THR A 4 -53.39 33.69 4.34
N ALA A 5 -52.18 33.38 4.81
CA ALA A 5 -51.13 32.78 4.00
C ALA A 5 -51.28 31.24 3.94
N LYS A 6 -51.87 30.71 2.85
CA LYS A 6 -51.89 29.27 2.56
C LYS A 6 -50.51 28.82 2.05
N ARG A 7 -49.72 28.17 2.91
CA ARG A 7 -48.50 27.45 2.50
C ARG A 7 -48.89 26.16 1.76
N ARG A 8 -48.67 26.11 0.44
CA ARG A 8 -48.69 24.86 -0.33
C ARG A 8 -47.40 24.09 -0.05
N VAL A 9 -47.48 23.00 0.71
CA VAL A 9 -46.41 22.01 0.79
C VAL A 9 -46.42 21.22 -0.52
N ARG A 10 -45.45 21.48 -1.40
CA ARG A 10 -45.21 20.63 -2.56
C ARG A 10 -44.67 19.29 -2.04
N ALA A 11 -45.48 18.24 -2.16
CA ALA A 11 -45.03 16.88 -2.01
C ALA A 11 -43.97 16.62 -3.09
N PHE A 12 -42.70 16.52 -2.69
CA PHE A 12 -41.66 15.95 -3.53
C PHE A 12 -41.98 14.47 -3.68
N LEU A 13 -42.57 14.11 -4.82
CA LEU A 13 -42.64 12.73 -5.29
C LEU A 13 -41.20 12.21 -5.39
N ARG A 14 -40.76 11.44 -4.40
CA ARG A 14 -39.57 10.60 -4.50
C ARG A 14 -39.88 9.59 -5.61
N ALA A 15 -39.30 9.81 -6.79
CA ALA A 15 -39.20 8.76 -7.80
C ALA A 15 -38.54 7.53 -7.15
N PRO A 16 -38.94 6.30 -7.50
CA PRO A 16 -38.27 5.11 -7.02
C PRO A 16 -36.81 5.20 -7.47
N LEU A 17 -35.90 5.38 -6.51
CA LEU A 17 -34.49 5.16 -6.72
C LEU A 17 -34.39 3.72 -7.20
N PHE A 18 -33.97 3.56 -8.45
CA PHE A 18 -33.74 2.26 -9.09
C PHE A 18 -33.10 1.32 -8.07
N ASP A 19 -33.70 0.14 -7.94
CA ASP A 19 -33.18 -0.98 -7.15
C ASP A 19 -31.92 -1.52 -7.84
N MET A 20 -30.87 -0.70 -7.87
CA MET A 20 -29.56 -1.06 -8.39
C MET A 20 -28.89 -1.86 -7.29
N GLN A 21 -29.01 -3.19 -7.39
CA GLN A 21 -28.17 -4.06 -6.59
C GLN A 21 -26.71 -3.65 -6.83
N PRO A 22 -25.93 -3.39 -5.77
CA PRO A 22 -24.55 -2.95 -5.93
C PRO A 22 -23.76 -4.03 -6.67
N VAL A 23 -23.28 -3.69 -7.86
CA VAL A 23 -22.40 -4.55 -8.65
C VAL A 23 -21.03 -4.51 -7.97
N MET A 24 -20.53 -5.68 -7.57
CA MET A 24 -19.20 -5.79 -7.00
C MET A 24 -18.14 -5.69 -8.11
N HIS A 25 -17.14 -4.84 -7.92
CA HIS A 25 -15.98 -4.71 -8.80
C HIS A 25 -14.75 -5.29 -8.10
N PRO A 26 -14.41 -6.58 -8.31
CA PRO A 26 -13.35 -7.23 -7.57
C PRO A 26 -11.97 -6.65 -7.89
N ALA A 27 -11.21 -6.39 -6.84
CA ALA A 27 -9.81 -5.99 -6.90
C ALA A 27 -8.95 -6.89 -6.00
N THR A 28 -7.75 -7.25 -6.46
CA THR A 28 -6.78 -7.97 -5.63
C THR A 28 -6.32 -7.12 -4.46
N PHE A 29 -6.30 -7.70 -3.26
CA PHE A 29 -5.83 -7.06 -2.04
C PHE A 29 -4.71 -7.86 -1.38
N GLY A 30 -3.78 -7.16 -0.73
CA GLY A 30 -2.58 -7.73 -0.14
C GLY A 30 -1.44 -7.91 -1.14
N GLN A 31 -0.37 -8.58 -0.70
CA GLN A 31 0.81 -8.83 -1.52
C GLN A 31 0.79 -10.26 -2.07
N TRP A 32 0.45 -10.40 -3.35
CA TRP A 32 0.34 -11.69 -4.03
C TRP A 32 1.70 -12.12 -4.59
N HIS A 33 2.12 -13.35 -4.28
CA HIS A 33 3.27 -14.00 -4.90
C HIS A 33 2.86 -15.37 -5.43
N VAL A 34 2.95 -15.54 -6.74
CA VAL A 34 2.68 -16.82 -7.41
C VAL A 34 4.00 -17.55 -7.65
N ARG A 35 4.12 -18.79 -7.13
CA ARG A 35 5.26 -19.69 -7.35
C ARG A 35 4.73 -21.04 -7.82
N GLY A 36 4.96 -21.37 -9.08
CA GLY A 36 4.27 -22.52 -9.71
C GLY A 36 2.76 -22.36 -9.58
N ASP A 37 2.07 -23.43 -9.19
CA ASP A 37 0.61 -23.47 -8.99
C ASP A 37 0.18 -23.08 -7.56
N THR A 38 1.04 -22.34 -6.85
CA THR A 38 0.77 -21.86 -5.49
C THR A 38 0.78 -20.34 -5.44
N LEU A 39 -0.31 -19.75 -4.95
CA LEU A 39 -0.38 -18.35 -4.54
C LEU A 39 -0.12 -18.25 -3.04
N VAL A 40 0.83 -17.40 -2.66
CA VAL A 40 0.99 -16.93 -1.29
C VAL A 40 0.61 -15.46 -1.26
N CYS A 41 -0.46 -15.13 -0.53
CA CYS A 41 -0.92 -13.75 -0.35
C CYS A 41 -0.69 -13.31 1.10
N ARG A 42 0.04 -12.21 1.28
CA ARG A 42 0.21 -11.57 2.58
C ARG A 42 -0.85 -10.49 2.76
N LEU A 43 -1.72 -10.68 3.75
CA LEU A 43 -2.73 -9.72 4.19
C LEU A 43 -2.25 -9.07 5.51
N PRO A 44 -2.86 -7.97 5.97
CA PRO A 44 -2.38 -7.24 7.16
C PRO A 44 -2.21 -8.10 8.42
N ARG A 45 -3.07 -9.12 8.60
CA ARG A 45 -3.14 -9.93 9.84
C ARG A 45 -2.88 -11.42 9.64
N LYS A 46 -2.76 -11.88 8.39
CA LYS A 46 -2.58 -13.31 8.08
C LYS A 46 -1.87 -13.48 6.75
N THR A 47 -1.27 -14.65 6.56
CA THR A 47 -0.82 -15.12 5.24
C THR A 47 -1.78 -16.21 4.80
N VAL A 48 -2.26 -16.13 3.56
CA VAL A 48 -3.14 -17.14 2.96
C VAL A 48 -2.39 -17.81 1.82
N THR A 49 -2.47 -19.13 1.76
CA THR A 49 -1.90 -19.93 0.68
C THR A 49 -3.03 -20.61 -0.09
N VAL A 50 -3.03 -20.46 -1.41
CA VAL A 50 -4.05 -21.02 -2.30
C VAL A 50 -3.35 -21.85 -3.38
N GLN A 51 -3.79 -23.09 -3.57
CA GLN A 51 -3.33 -23.96 -4.66
C GLN A 51 -4.29 -23.85 -5.84
N ALA A 52 -3.79 -23.43 -7.00
CA ALA A 52 -4.55 -23.33 -8.23
C ALA A 52 -3.61 -23.22 -9.44
N PRO A 53 -4.03 -23.63 -10.65
CA PRO A 53 -3.20 -23.49 -11.84
C PRO A 53 -2.66 -22.07 -12.01
N SER A 54 -1.36 -21.94 -12.20
CA SER A 54 -0.65 -20.65 -12.32
C SER A 54 -1.25 -19.74 -13.40
N ALA A 55 -1.74 -20.33 -14.49
CA ALA A 55 -2.43 -19.62 -15.55
C ALA A 55 -3.74 -18.96 -15.06
N LEU A 56 -4.52 -19.66 -14.22
CA LEU A 56 -5.74 -19.12 -13.62
C LEU A 56 -5.40 -17.99 -12.64
N LEU A 57 -4.43 -18.20 -11.75
CA LEU A 57 -3.99 -17.19 -10.78
C LEU A 57 -3.57 -15.89 -11.46
N ARG A 58 -2.73 -15.98 -12.51
CA ARG A 58 -2.29 -14.81 -13.26
C ARG A 58 -3.44 -14.12 -13.98
N GLN A 59 -4.39 -14.87 -14.52
CA GLN A 59 -5.55 -14.28 -15.20
C GLN A 59 -6.47 -13.56 -14.21
N VAL A 60 -6.71 -14.13 -13.02
CA VAL A 60 -7.45 -13.46 -11.94
C VAL A 60 -6.76 -12.17 -11.54
N MET A 61 -5.43 -12.18 -11.34
CA MET A 61 -4.67 -10.96 -11.03
C MET A 61 -4.78 -9.89 -12.11
N ALA A 62 -4.91 -10.28 -13.38
CA ALA A 62 -5.05 -9.34 -14.49
C ALA A 62 -6.47 -8.77 -14.64
N LEU A 63 -7.51 -9.56 -14.31
CA LEU A 63 -8.92 -9.16 -14.49
C LEU A 63 -9.52 -8.51 -13.23
N CYS A 64 -9.03 -8.86 -12.04
CA CYS A 64 -9.49 -8.29 -10.78
C CYS A 64 -8.67 -7.05 -10.41
N ASP A 65 -8.75 -6.02 -11.24
CA ASP A 65 -8.13 -4.70 -11.02
C ASP A 65 -9.15 -3.63 -10.56
N GLY A 66 -10.40 -4.05 -10.30
CA GLY A 66 -11.50 -3.17 -9.92
C GLY A 66 -12.22 -2.49 -11.09
N ARG A 67 -11.88 -2.78 -12.35
CA ARG A 67 -12.56 -2.21 -13.53
C ARG A 67 -13.79 -3.00 -13.94
N LEU A 68 -13.65 -4.32 -14.03
CA LEU A 68 -14.74 -5.22 -14.43
C LEU A 68 -15.63 -5.57 -13.24
N GLY A 69 -16.92 -5.76 -13.50
CA GLY A 69 -17.86 -6.31 -12.52
C GLY A 69 -17.65 -7.82 -12.33
N TRP A 70 -18.08 -8.35 -11.19
CA TRP A 70 -17.91 -9.77 -10.83
C TRP A 70 -18.36 -10.75 -11.94
N LYS A 71 -19.54 -10.50 -12.54
CA LYS A 71 -20.10 -11.34 -13.60
C LYS A 71 -19.26 -11.31 -14.88
N GLU A 72 -18.67 -10.17 -15.21
CA GLU A 72 -17.82 -10.00 -16.40
C GLU A 72 -16.49 -10.72 -16.20
N VAL A 73 -15.87 -10.58 -15.02
CA VAL A 73 -14.67 -11.33 -14.65
C VAL A 73 -14.91 -12.85 -14.73
N ALA A 74 -16.01 -13.32 -14.13
CA ALA A 74 -16.38 -14.74 -14.17
C ALA A 74 -16.60 -15.22 -15.61
N ALA A 75 -17.29 -14.44 -16.45
CA ALA A 75 -17.51 -14.78 -17.86
C ALA A 75 -16.20 -14.87 -18.65
N GLU A 76 -15.25 -13.94 -18.48
CA GLU A 76 -13.96 -13.99 -19.17
C GLU A 76 -13.11 -15.19 -18.74
N LEU A 77 -13.11 -15.53 -17.45
CA LEU A 77 -12.43 -16.74 -16.95
C LEU A 77 -13.11 -18.01 -17.47
N ALA A 78 -14.45 -18.05 -17.53
CA ALA A 78 -15.21 -19.21 -17.96
C ALA A 78 -14.98 -19.60 -19.44
N ARG A 79 -14.32 -18.74 -20.22
CA ARG A 79 -13.88 -19.07 -21.59
C ARG A 79 -12.79 -20.14 -21.63
N ARG A 80 -12.05 -20.32 -20.52
CA ARG A 80 -10.90 -21.21 -20.41
C ARG A 80 -11.02 -22.25 -19.31
N TRP A 81 -11.84 -21.99 -18.29
CA TRP A 81 -12.07 -22.88 -17.16
C TRP A 81 -13.57 -23.14 -16.98
N ALA A 82 -13.94 -24.23 -16.32
CA ALA A 82 -15.36 -24.57 -16.16
C ALA A 82 -16.09 -23.51 -15.29
N PRO A 83 -17.29 -23.03 -15.68
CA PRO A 83 -17.98 -21.96 -14.95
C PRO A 83 -18.20 -22.22 -13.45
N PRO A 84 -18.63 -23.43 -13.01
CA PRO A 84 -18.82 -23.70 -11.58
C PRO A 84 -17.52 -23.61 -10.77
N ASP A 85 -16.39 -24.02 -11.36
CA ASP A 85 -15.09 -23.96 -10.72
C ASP A 85 -14.60 -22.52 -10.60
N VAL A 86 -14.87 -21.69 -11.61
CA VAL A 86 -14.53 -20.25 -11.60
C VAL A 86 -15.29 -19.52 -10.50
N ASP A 87 -16.62 -19.67 -10.44
CA ASP A 87 -17.44 -18.97 -9.45
C ASP A 87 -17.07 -19.40 -8.02
N GLY A 88 -16.91 -20.72 -7.81
CA GLY A 88 -16.45 -21.25 -6.52
C GLY A 88 -15.08 -20.74 -6.13
N PHE A 89 -14.14 -20.68 -7.08
CA PHE A 89 -12.79 -20.17 -6.84
C PHE A 89 -12.77 -18.69 -6.49
N LEU A 90 -13.46 -17.84 -7.27
CA LEU A 90 -13.56 -16.41 -6.98
C LEU A 90 -14.24 -16.16 -5.63
N ALA A 91 -15.32 -16.88 -5.32
CA ALA A 91 -16.00 -16.79 -4.04
C ALA A 91 -15.09 -17.19 -2.88
N HIS A 92 -14.28 -18.24 -3.04
CA HIS A 92 -13.28 -18.64 -2.07
C HIS A 92 -12.23 -17.54 -1.84
N LEU A 93 -11.66 -16.97 -2.91
CA LEU A 93 -10.69 -15.87 -2.81
C LEU A 93 -11.27 -14.63 -2.11
N LYS A 94 -12.53 -14.31 -2.39
CA LYS A 94 -13.26 -13.23 -1.69
C LYS A 94 -13.46 -13.56 -0.21
N GLY A 95 -13.89 -14.78 0.11
CA GLY A 95 -14.10 -15.23 1.49
C GLY A 95 -12.82 -15.18 2.34
N GLU A 96 -11.68 -15.46 1.72
CA GLU A 96 -10.37 -15.34 2.38
C GLU A 96 -9.86 -13.88 2.50
N GLY A 97 -10.51 -12.93 1.82
CA GLY A 97 -10.15 -11.52 1.79
C GLY A 97 -9.04 -11.17 0.78
N LEU A 98 -8.76 -12.06 -0.17
CA LEU A 98 -7.79 -11.82 -1.24
C LEU A 98 -8.37 -10.96 -2.36
N LEU A 99 -9.68 -11.07 -2.59
CA LEU A 99 -10.45 -10.19 -3.46
C LEU A 99 -11.38 -9.33 -2.61
N VAL A 100 -11.35 -8.02 -2.82
CA VAL A 100 -12.24 -7.05 -2.17
C VAL A 100 -12.96 -6.26 -3.24
N ASP A 101 -14.04 -5.58 -2.87
CA ASP A 101 -14.65 -4.61 -3.78
C ASP A 101 -13.70 -3.40 -3.95
N ALA A 102 -13.63 -2.83 -5.15
CA ALA A 102 -12.80 -1.67 -5.43
C ALA A 102 -13.12 -0.48 -4.51
N SER A 103 -14.38 -0.31 -4.10
CA SER A 103 -14.77 0.72 -3.13
C SER A 103 -14.24 0.47 -1.71
N GLU A 104 -13.89 -0.78 -1.37
CA GLU A 104 -13.27 -1.15 -0.09
C GLU A 104 -11.75 -1.07 -0.09
N LEU A 105 -11.08 -0.89 -1.24
CA LEU A 105 -9.63 -0.91 -1.30
C LEU A 105 -9.00 0.15 -0.37
N LEU A 106 -9.43 1.40 -0.47
CA LEU A 106 -8.85 2.49 0.31
C LEU A 106 -8.93 2.27 1.83
N PRO A 107 -10.10 1.95 2.43
CA PRO A 107 -10.16 1.66 3.86
C PRO A 107 -9.32 0.44 4.25
N ARG A 108 -9.25 -0.60 3.40
CA ARG A 108 -8.40 -1.78 3.65
C ARG A 108 -6.90 -1.46 3.58
N TRP A 109 -6.49 -0.52 2.74
CA TRP A 109 -5.10 -0.05 2.67
C TRP A 109 -4.71 0.77 3.90
N MET A 110 -5.66 1.46 4.53
CA MET A 110 -5.39 2.10 5.83
C MET A 110 -5.05 1.07 6.90
N ASP A 111 -5.70 -0.11 6.90
CA ASP A 111 -5.35 -1.20 7.82
C ASP A 111 -3.91 -1.71 7.60
N LEU A 112 -3.41 -1.72 6.36
CA LEU A 112 -2.00 -2.03 6.06
C LEU A 112 -1.06 -0.97 6.64
N GLY A 113 -1.43 0.30 6.61
CA GLY A 113 -0.62 1.38 7.19
C GLY A 113 -0.55 1.33 8.72
N GLN A 114 -1.57 0.77 9.37
CA GLN A 114 -1.66 0.63 10.83
C GLN A 114 -1.02 -0.66 11.36
N ALA A 115 -0.85 -1.67 10.50
CA ALA A 115 -0.10 -2.87 10.82
C ALA A 115 1.31 -2.70 10.25
N PRO A 116 2.33 -2.28 11.04
CA PRO A 116 3.69 -2.24 10.54
C PRO A 116 4.04 -3.63 10.02
N GLY A 117 4.05 -3.75 8.69
CA GLY A 117 4.27 -5.02 8.03
C GLY A 117 5.61 -5.53 8.49
N VAL A 118 5.63 -6.75 9.01
CA VAL A 118 6.86 -7.49 9.27
C VAL A 118 7.44 -7.83 7.88
N PHE A 119 8.09 -6.85 7.24
CA PHE A 119 8.68 -6.97 5.89
C PHE A 119 9.64 -8.17 5.83
N ALA A 120 10.25 -8.49 6.97
CA ALA A 120 10.85 -9.77 7.28
C ALA A 120 10.62 -10.07 8.78
N PRO A 121 10.45 -11.34 9.18
CA PRO A 121 10.53 -11.67 10.61
C PRO A 121 11.84 -11.09 11.17
N PRO A 122 11.85 -10.58 12.41
CA PRO A 122 13.10 -10.18 13.03
C PRO A 122 14.08 -11.35 12.95
N ALA A 123 15.34 -11.04 12.65
CA ALA A 123 16.38 -12.07 12.56
C ALA A 123 16.37 -12.93 13.85
N PRO A 124 16.59 -14.24 13.74
CA PRO A 124 16.80 -15.11 14.90
C PRO A 124 17.87 -14.54 15.84
N ARG A 125 17.71 -14.71 17.17
CA ARG A 125 18.64 -14.11 18.16
C ARG A 125 20.09 -14.54 17.97
N ASP A 126 20.31 -15.76 17.50
CA ASP A 126 21.61 -16.33 17.17
C ASP A 126 22.29 -15.64 15.97
N GLU A 127 21.52 -15.01 15.08
CA GLU A 127 22.05 -14.22 13.97
C GLU A 127 22.40 -12.78 14.37
N TRP A 128 21.95 -12.29 15.54
CA TRP A 128 22.11 -10.88 15.92
C TRP A 128 23.56 -10.44 16.02
N ALA A 129 24.45 -11.33 16.48
CA ALA A 129 25.88 -11.05 16.59
C ALA A 129 26.54 -10.81 15.22
N ALA A 130 25.98 -11.38 14.14
CA ALA A 130 26.50 -11.24 12.78
C ALA A 130 25.90 -10.03 12.03
N LEU A 131 24.79 -9.46 12.52
CA LEU A 131 24.13 -8.33 11.85
C LEU A 131 25.03 -7.11 11.63
N PRO A 132 25.90 -6.69 12.58
CA PRO A 132 26.83 -5.59 12.35
C PRO A 132 27.77 -5.85 11.16
N LEU A 133 28.36 -7.04 11.09
CA LEU A 133 29.26 -7.43 9.98
C LEU A 133 28.51 -7.49 8.63
N HIS A 134 27.27 -7.98 8.62
CA HIS A 134 26.42 -7.97 7.43
C HIS A 134 26.04 -6.55 7.01
N ALA A 135 25.80 -5.64 7.95
CA ALA A 135 25.54 -4.24 7.67
C ALA A 135 26.80 -3.56 7.09
N GLU A 136 27.96 -3.76 7.72
CA GLU A 136 29.26 -3.25 7.26
C GLU A 136 29.59 -3.74 5.85
N GLY A 137 29.34 -5.01 5.53
CA GLY A 137 29.55 -5.55 4.19
C GLY A 137 28.64 -4.97 3.10
N ARG A 138 27.53 -4.32 3.48
CA ARG A 138 26.63 -3.61 2.56
C ARG A 138 26.95 -2.12 2.42
N LEU A 139 27.77 -1.58 3.32
CA LEU A 139 28.28 -0.22 3.18
C LEU A 139 29.32 -0.22 2.05
N LEU A 140 29.20 0.73 1.11
CA LEU A 140 30.25 0.95 0.13
C LEU A 140 31.53 1.33 0.88
N THR A 141 32.66 0.71 0.53
CA THR A 141 33.96 1.05 1.11
C THR A 141 34.33 2.46 0.70
N ALA A 142 34.03 3.45 1.54
CA ALA A 142 34.38 4.83 1.28
C ALA A 142 35.89 5.00 1.41
N LYS A 143 36.62 5.07 0.28
CA LYS A 143 37.99 5.59 0.24
C LYS A 143 37.93 7.08 -0.03
N GLY A 144 37.72 7.87 1.01
CA GLY A 144 37.82 9.33 0.98
C GLY A 144 38.99 9.81 1.83
N PRO A 145 39.53 11.02 1.58
CA PRO A 145 40.45 11.66 2.53
C PRO A 145 39.76 11.80 3.90
N ASP A 146 40.53 11.58 4.96
CA ASP A 146 40.13 11.75 6.36
C ASP A 146 39.99 13.25 6.67
N ASP A 147 38.97 13.88 6.08
CA ASP A 147 38.64 15.27 6.30
C ASP A 147 37.86 15.39 7.61
N ARG A 148 38.59 15.68 8.69
CA ARG A 148 37.98 16.03 9.98
C ARG A 148 37.00 17.19 9.81
N MET A 149 35.73 16.94 10.05
CA MET A 149 34.72 18.00 9.99
C MET A 149 34.84 18.94 11.18
N PRO A 150 34.80 20.27 10.97
CA PRO A 150 34.72 21.22 12.06
C PRO A 150 33.39 21.04 12.80
N HIS A 151 33.48 20.84 14.11
CA HIS A 151 32.32 20.73 14.99
C HIS A 151 31.64 22.11 15.09
N ALA A 152 30.49 22.28 14.43
CA ALA A 152 29.71 23.50 14.59
C ALA A 152 29.02 23.48 15.96
N ALA A 153 29.48 24.31 16.89
CA ALA A 153 28.90 24.43 18.22
C ALA A 153 27.58 25.23 18.18
N ARG A 154 26.48 24.57 17.79
CA ARG A 154 25.12 25.10 17.99
C ARG A 154 24.39 24.25 19.03
N SER A 155 23.63 24.90 19.90
CA SER A 155 22.79 24.16 20.84
C SER A 155 21.65 23.47 20.11
N PHE A 156 21.32 22.24 20.52
CA PHE A 156 20.23 21.46 19.94
C PHE A 156 18.88 22.20 20.03
N ALA A 157 18.64 22.93 21.13
CA ALA A 157 17.45 23.73 21.31
C ALA A 157 17.29 24.84 20.25
N SER A 158 18.39 25.52 19.86
CA SER A 158 18.37 26.53 18.78
C SER A 158 18.04 25.89 17.43
N LEU A 159 18.60 24.73 17.14
CA LEU A 159 18.32 24.01 15.88
C LEU A 159 16.85 23.57 15.76
N LEU A 160 16.25 23.10 16.86
CA LEU A 160 14.83 22.75 16.87
C LEU A 160 13.92 23.97 16.72
N GLY A 161 14.26 25.09 17.39
CA GLY A 161 13.48 26.33 17.31
C GLY A 161 13.47 26.96 15.93
N GLU A 162 14.52 26.77 15.15
CA GLU A 162 14.65 27.29 13.78
C GLU A 162 14.23 26.28 12.69
N ARG A 163 13.79 25.07 13.07
CA ARG A 163 13.48 24.02 12.12
C ARG A 163 12.27 24.40 11.26
N ALA A 164 12.50 24.57 9.97
CA ALA A 164 11.46 24.80 8.97
C ALA A 164 11.59 23.81 7.80
N SER A 165 10.46 23.50 7.16
CA SER A 165 10.45 22.78 5.88
C SER A 165 10.46 23.78 4.74
N GLN A 166 11.60 23.94 4.08
CA GLN A 166 11.70 24.76 2.86
C GLN A 166 11.50 23.88 1.63
N ARG A 167 10.61 24.30 0.72
CA ARG A 167 10.32 23.62 -0.56
C ARG A 167 10.71 24.46 -1.77
N THR A 168 11.31 25.62 -1.54
CA THR A 168 11.84 26.52 -2.55
C THR A 168 13.36 26.53 -2.41
N PHE A 169 14.04 26.37 -3.54
CA PHE A 169 15.50 26.33 -3.60
C PHE A 169 15.98 27.48 -4.48
N ALA A 170 17.15 28.02 -4.15
CA ALA A 170 17.83 28.97 -5.05
C ALA A 170 18.38 28.23 -6.27
N ASP A 171 18.62 28.94 -7.37
CA ASP A 171 19.25 28.39 -8.59
C ASP A 171 20.74 28.04 -8.43
N ARG A 172 21.25 28.12 -7.19
CA ARG A 172 22.64 27.77 -6.86
C ARG A 172 22.70 26.37 -6.26
N PRO A 173 23.61 25.51 -6.75
CA PRO A 173 23.79 24.18 -6.18
C PRO A 173 24.28 24.28 -4.73
N LEU A 174 23.93 23.28 -3.93
CA LEU A 174 24.44 23.15 -2.57
C LEU A 174 25.96 22.91 -2.61
N ALA A 175 26.71 23.69 -1.84
CA ALA A 175 28.15 23.50 -1.74
C ALA A 175 28.47 22.11 -1.15
N ALA A 176 29.48 21.43 -1.70
CA ALA A 176 29.89 20.10 -1.23
C ALA A 176 30.19 20.06 0.28
N ALA A 177 30.75 21.14 0.84
CA ALA A 177 30.99 21.28 2.27
C ALA A 177 29.70 21.28 3.10
N ALA A 178 28.64 21.92 2.61
CA ALA A 178 27.33 21.95 3.28
C ALA A 178 26.65 20.57 3.21
N LEU A 179 26.75 19.87 2.07
CA LEU A 179 26.25 18.51 1.94
C LEU A 179 26.96 17.55 2.90
N ARG A 180 28.30 17.63 3.00
CA ARG A 180 29.08 16.85 3.97
C ARG A 180 28.65 17.13 5.41
N ALA A 181 28.45 18.40 5.78
CA ALA A 181 27.95 18.78 7.10
C ALA A 181 26.58 18.17 7.42
N ILE A 182 25.67 18.16 6.45
CA ILE A 182 24.34 17.54 6.59
C ILE A 182 24.48 16.03 6.77
N LEU A 183 25.30 15.37 5.97
CA LEU A 183 25.51 13.92 6.04
C LEU A 183 26.18 13.51 7.37
N TRP A 184 27.20 14.25 7.81
CA TRP A 184 27.85 14.03 9.11
C TRP A 184 26.85 14.20 10.27
N ALA A 185 26.06 15.28 10.25
CA ALA A 185 25.06 15.54 11.29
C ALA A 185 23.92 14.51 11.32
N ALA A 186 23.56 13.92 10.18
CA ALA A 186 22.48 12.94 10.08
C ALA A 186 22.94 11.49 10.35
N GLY A 187 24.18 11.16 9.96
CA GLY A 187 24.69 9.78 9.94
C GLY A 187 25.88 9.48 10.85
N GLY A 188 26.54 10.50 11.40
CA GLY A 188 27.67 10.33 12.33
C GLY A 188 28.90 9.60 11.76
N VAL A 189 29.05 9.56 10.43
CA VAL A 189 30.22 9.00 9.73
C VAL A 189 31.34 9.98 9.81
#